data_AF-A0A6M3LX93-F1
#
_entry.id   AF-A0A6M3LX93-F1
#
_cell.length_a   1.000
_cell.length_b   1.000
_cell.length_c   1.000
_cell.angle_alpha   90.00
_cell.angle_beta   90.00
_cell.angle_gamma   90.00
#
_symmetry.space_group_name_H-M   'P 1'
#
loop_
_entity.id
_entity.type
_entity.pdbx_description
1 polymer ?
#
loop_
_entity_poly.entity_id
_entity_poly.type
_entity_poly.pdbx_seq_one_letter_code
_entity_poly.pdbx_strand_id
1 'polypeptide(L)'
;MPTLIPEKRDACMKEMAGWFAEHRKTISFEELTPILQKHFPLEADAHEFTDYLDSPGGQAEFKKRLRLEAWKAVRPEEEKPVGIAGAERKFPLGQIVMTRGVNDLVAENTEFAKFTIESLRRHAGGDWGDLGPEDKRENEYSLTRHLRLLSAYEKPPLPKIWIITEADRSVTTTLFPSEY
;
A
#
# COMPACT_ATOMS: atom_id res chain seq x y z
N MET A 1 -12.01 -17.59 -22.54
CA MET A 1 -12.39 -17.43 -21.13
C MET A 1 -12.14 -18.77 -20.48
N PRO A 2 -11.40 -18.87 -19.37
CA PRO A 2 -11.18 -20.15 -18.72
C PRO A 2 -12.52 -20.79 -18.35
N THR A 3 -12.67 -22.08 -18.61
CA THR A 3 -13.79 -22.94 -18.21
C THR A 3 -13.69 -23.35 -16.73
N LEU A 4 -12.56 -23.10 -16.08
CA LEU A 4 -12.36 -23.38 -14.67
C LEU A 4 -13.31 -22.60 -13.75
N ILE A 5 -13.88 -23.32 -12.79
CA ILE A 5 -14.71 -22.78 -11.71
C ILE A 5 -13.86 -21.77 -10.89
N PRO A 6 -14.24 -20.47 -10.84
CA PRO A 6 -13.46 -19.42 -10.18
C PRO A 6 -13.07 -19.74 -8.74
N GLU A 7 -13.95 -20.41 -8.00
CA GLU A 7 -13.74 -20.81 -6.61
C GLU A 7 -12.60 -21.84 -6.47
N LYS A 8 -12.51 -22.82 -7.39
CA LYS A 8 -11.43 -23.81 -7.40
C LYS A 8 -10.08 -23.16 -7.72
N ARG A 9 -10.09 -22.17 -8.61
CA ARG A 9 -8.92 -21.39 -8.98
C ARG A 9 -8.37 -20.57 -7.80
N ASP A 10 -9.22 -19.84 -7.08
CA ASP A 10 -8.79 -19.09 -5.89
C ASP A 10 -8.30 -20.02 -4.77
N ALA A 11 -8.99 -21.15 -4.55
CA ALA A 11 -8.58 -22.14 -3.55
C ALA A 11 -7.19 -22.72 -3.84
N CYS A 12 -6.91 -23.10 -5.10
CA CYS A 12 -5.61 -23.58 -5.51
C CYS A 12 -4.53 -22.49 -5.37
N MET A 13 -4.79 -21.27 -5.85
CA MET A 13 -3.85 -20.15 -5.70
C MET A 13 -3.55 -19.83 -4.23
N LYS A 14 -4.54 -19.92 -3.35
CA LYS A 14 -4.39 -19.70 -1.91
C LYS A 14 -3.43 -20.72 -1.29
N GLU A 15 -3.61 -21.99 -1.60
CA GLU A 15 -2.79 -23.07 -1.04
C GLU A 15 -1.34 -22.98 -1.54
N MET A 16 -1.16 -22.71 -2.85
CA MET A 16 0.16 -22.42 -3.41
C MET A 16 0.81 -21.21 -2.73
N ALA A 17 0.09 -20.09 -2.61
CA ALA A 17 0.61 -18.87 -1.98
C ALA A 17 1.02 -19.08 -0.52
N GLY A 18 0.25 -19.85 0.25
CA GLY A 18 0.60 -20.25 1.61
C GLY A 18 1.90 -21.05 1.66
N TRP A 19 2.04 -22.04 0.78
CA TRP A 19 3.26 -22.83 0.67
C TRP A 19 4.49 -21.95 0.41
N PHE A 20 4.40 -21.02 -0.55
CA PHE A 20 5.50 -20.08 -0.86
C PHE A 20 5.83 -19.14 0.31
N ALA A 21 4.81 -18.69 1.04
CA ALA A 21 4.98 -17.83 2.20
C ALA A 21 5.79 -18.53 3.30
N GLU A 22 5.53 -19.82 3.52
CA GLU A 22 6.21 -20.63 4.54
C GLU A 22 7.63 -21.02 4.15
N HIS A 23 7.83 -21.46 2.90
CA HIS A 23 9.08 -22.10 2.49
C HIS A 23 10.11 -21.12 1.88
N ARG A 24 9.69 -19.90 1.52
CA ARG A 24 10.54 -18.81 0.98
C ARG A 24 11.43 -19.22 -0.21
N LYS A 25 11.03 -20.24 -0.97
CA LYS A 25 11.75 -20.80 -2.12
C LYS A 25 10.83 -20.98 -3.33
N THR A 26 11.41 -21.26 -4.49
CA THR A 26 10.66 -21.72 -5.66
C THR A 26 10.05 -23.09 -5.41
N ILE A 27 8.76 -23.26 -5.69
CA ILE A 27 8.10 -24.57 -5.61
C ILE A 27 8.60 -25.45 -6.76
N SER A 28 9.04 -26.67 -6.44
CA SER A 28 9.35 -27.67 -7.47
C SER A 28 8.06 -28.27 -8.05
N PHE A 29 8.15 -28.88 -9.23
CA PHE A 29 7.00 -29.55 -9.85
C PHE A 29 6.43 -30.67 -8.95
N GLU A 30 7.30 -31.42 -8.26
CA GLU A 30 6.91 -32.48 -7.32
C GLU A 30 6.14 -31.93 -6.11
N GLU A 31 6.53 -30.77 -5.60
CA GLU A 31 5.85 -30.09 -4.48
C GLU A 31 4.54 -29.42 -4.91
N LEU A 32 4.43 -29.00 -6.17
CA LEU A 32 3.24 -28.39 -6.76
C LEU A 32 2.16 -29.41 -7.14
N THR A 33 2.58 -30.58 -7.62
CA THR A 33 1.71 -31.66 -8.10
C THR A 33 0.58 -32.05 -7.12
N PRO A 34 0.82 -32.29 -5.81
CA PRO A 34 -0.26 -32.64 -4.89
C PRO A 34 -1.26 -31.50 -4.68
N ILE A 35 -0.82 -30.24 -4.77
CA ILE A 35 -1.72 -29.08 -4.65
C ILE A 35 -2.62 -29.00 -5.88
N LEU A 36 -2.06 -29.17 -7.08
CA LEU A 36 -2.83 -29.17 -8.33
C LEU A 36 -3.86 -30.31 -8.36
N GLN A 37 -3.46 -31.54 -8.06
CA GLN A 37 -4.35 -32.70 -8.09
C GLN A 37 -5.49 -32.63 -7.07
N LYS A 38 -5.25 -31.98 -5.92
CA LYS A 38 -6.26 -31.77 -4.89
C LYS A 38 -7.41 -30.87 -5.36
N HIS A 39 -7.11 -29.82 -6.13
CA HIS A 39 -8.10 -28.85 -6.61
C HIS A 39 -8.61 -29.16 -8.02
N PHE A 40 -7.79 -29.83 -8.83
CA PHE A 40 -8.04 -30.21 -10.21
C PHE A 40 -7.74 -31.71 -10.40
N PRO A 41 -8.70 -32.59 -10.07
CA PRO A 41 -8.51 -34.04 -10.20
C PRO A 41 -8.46 -34.51 -11.66
N LEU A 42 -8.91 -33.68 -12.61
CA LEU A 42 -8.79 -33.92 -14.04
C LEU A 42 -7.55 -33.21 -14.58
N GLU A 43 -6.70 -33.93 -15.32
CA GLU A 43 -5.46 -33.35 -15.88
C GLU A 43 -5.70 -32.15 -16.80
N ALA A 44 -6.82 -32.16 -17.54
CA ALA A 44 -7.20 -31.04 -18.41
C ALA A 44 -7.42 -29.74 -17.62
N ASP A 45 -8.07 -29.83 -16.46
CA ASP A 45 -8.33 -28.69 -15.58
C ASP A 45 -7.02 -28.15 -14.96
N ALA A 46 -6.10 -29.05 -14.61
CA ALA A 46 -4.79 -28.68 -14.08
C ALA A 46 -3.93 -27.96 -15.13
N HIS A 47 -3.93 -28.44 -16.39
CA HIS A 47 -3.24 -27.77 -17.49
C HIS A 47 -3.84 -26.40 -17.82
N GLU A 48 -5.17 -26.30 -17.84
CA GLU A 48 -5.84 -25.02 -18.06
C GLU A 48 -5.49 -24.01 -16.94
N PHE A 49 -5.35 -24.48 -15.71
CA PHE A 49 -4.96 -23.65 -14.57
C PHE A 49 -3.51 -23.18 -14.69
N THR A 50 -2.58 -24.05 -15.10
CA THR A 50 -1.18 -23.68 -15.30
C THR A 50 -1.04 -22.66 -16.43
N ASP A 51 -1.75 -22.84 -17.54
CA ASP A 51 -1.76 -21.87 -18.66
C ASP A 51 -2.30 -20.51 -18.20
N TYR A 52 -3.36 -20.52 -17.39
CA TYR A 52 -3.87 -19.29 -16.79
C TYR A 52 -2.87 -18.65 -15.84
N LEU A 53 -2.21 -19.44 -14.98
CA LEU A 53 -1.23 -18.95 -14.01
C LEU A 53 -0.04 -18.28 -14.71
N ASP A 54 0.38 -18.80 -15.86
CA ASP A 54 1.47 -18.24 -16.67
C ASP A 54 1.05 -16.99 -17.47
N SER A 55 -0.25 -16.73 -17.58
CA SER A 55 -0.75 -15.49 -18.20
C SER A 55 -0.47 -14.26 -17.33
N PRO A 56 -0.38 -13.04 -17.91
CA PRO A 56 -0.22 -11.80 -17.13
C PRO A 56 -1.31 -11.58 -16.07
N GLY A 57 -2.54 -11.99 -16.37
CA GLY A 57 -3.67 -11.90 -15.44
C GLY A 57 -3.52 -12.84 -14.26
N GLY A 58 -3.16 -14.11 -14.53
CA GLY A 58 -2.90 -15.11 -13.49
C GLY A 58 -1.72 -14.74 -12.60
N GLN A 59 -0.60 -14.27 -13.17
CA GLN A 59 0.54 -13.79 -12.40
C GLN A 59 0.19 -12.58 -11.51
N ALA A 60 -0.63 -11.64 -11.99
CA ALA A 60 -1.06 -10.50 -11.19
C ALA A 60 -1.98 -10.91 -10.03
N GLU A 61 -2.92 -11.84 -10.27
CA GLU A 61 -3.81 -12.41 -9.25
C GLU A 61 -3.01 -13.22 -8.21
N PHE A 62 -2.10 -14.07 -8.67
CA PHE A 62 -1.24 -14.87 -7.81
C PHE A 62 -0.31 -14.00 -6.96
N LYS A 63 0.28 -12.94 -7.53
CA LYS A 63 1.10 -11.99 -6.77
C LYS A 63 0.32 -11.27 -5.66
N LYS A 64 -0.96 -10.95 -5.90
CA LYS A 64 -1.84 -10.41 -4.84
C LYS A 64 -2.04 -11.44 -3.73
N ARG A 65 -2.33 -12.70 -4.10
CA ARG A 65 -2.53 -13.81 -3.17
C ARG A 65 -1.27 -14.11 -2.34
N LEU A 66 -0.11 -14.18 -2.98
CA LEU A 66 1.17 -14.44 -2.34
C LEU A 66 1.49 -13.40 -1.26
N ARG A 67 1.30 -12.12 -1.57
CA ARG A 67 1.51 -11.06 -0.59
C ARG A 67 0.54 -11.19 0.60
N LEU A 68 -0.72 -11.57 0.34
CA LEU A 68 -1.73 -11.77 1.38
C LEU A 68 -1.41 -12.94 2.31
N GLU A 69 -0.96 -14.08 1.79
CA GLU A 69 -0.59 -15.22 2.64
C GLU A 69 0.75 -15.00 3.35
N ALA A 70 1.73 -14.34 2.70
CA ALA A 70 2.98 -13.93 3.35
C ALA A 70 2.76 -12.96 4.51
N TRP A 71 1.73 -12.11 4.43
CA TRP A 71 1.29 -11.27 5.56
C TRP A 71 0.80 -12.10 6.75
N LYS A 72 -0.08 -13.09 6.51
CA LYS A 72 -0.63 -13.94 7.57
C LYS A 72 0.44 -14.78 8.28
N ALA A 73 1.43 -15.27 7.54
CA ALA A 73 2.49 -16.10 8.10
C ALA A 73 3.42 -15.35 9.09
N VAL A 74 3.45 -14.01 9.05
CA VAL A 74 4.40 -13.20 9.84
C VAL A 74 3.78 -12.65 11.13
N ARG A 75 2.45 -12.70 11.33
CA ARG A 75 1.79 -12.21 12.56
C ARG A 75 0.52 -13.00 12.90
N PRO A 76 0.53 -13.84 13.94
CA PRO A 76 -0.68 -14.47 14.45
C PRO A 76 -1.43 -13.51 15.38
N GLU A 77 -2.76 -13.50 15.24
CA GLU A 77 -3.80 -12.74 15.96
C GLU A 77 -4.18 -11.32 15.48
N GLU A 78 -5.41 -11.28 14.93
CA GLU A 78 -6.42 -10.20 14.92
C GLU A 78 -6.04 -8.78 14.50
N GLU A 79 -5.56 -8.60 13.26
CA GLU A 79 -5.99 -7.46 12.44
C GLU A 79 -6.23 -7.94 11.00
N LYS A 80 -7.46 -7.72 10.48
CA LYS A 80 -7.77 -7.90 9.05
C LYS A 80 -6.70 -7.19 8.20
N PRO A 81 -6.28 -7.73 7.04
CA PRO A 81 -5.28 -7.07 6.22
C PRO A 81 -5.89 -5.81 5.61
N VAL A 82 -5.68 -4.65 6.24
CA VAL A 82 -5.67 -3.37 5.53
C VAL A 82 -4.55 -3.50 4.52
N GLY A 83 -4.88 -3.22 3.25
CA GLY A 83 -4.06 -3.55 2.10
C GLY A 83 -2.57 -3.30 2.32
N ILE A 84 -1.78 -4.31 1.98
CA ILE A 84 -0.36 -4.25 1.60
C ILE A 84 -0.22 -3.37 0.36
N ALA A 85 -0.48 -2.08 0.56
CA ALA A 85 -0.43 -0.95 -0.34
C ALA A 85 -0.53 0.35 0.50
N GLY A 86 0.46 0.62 1.36
CA GLY A 86 0.54 1.87 2.12
C GLY A 86 -0.47 1.98 3.27
N ALA A 87 -0.18 2.85 4.23
CA ALA A 87 -1.16 3.25 5.25
C ALA A 87 -2.50 3.62 4.56
N GLU A 88 -3.62 3.21 5.15
CA GLU A 88 -4.96 3.55 4.66
C GLU A 88 -5.07 5.08 4.50
N ARG A 89 -5.13 5.55 3.26
CA ARG A 89 -5.19 6.98 2.97
C ARG A 89 -6.64 7.44 3.09
N LYS A 90 -6.90 8.43 3.95
CA LYS A 90 -8.22 9.08 4.07
C LYS A 90 -8.61 9.86 2.82
N PHE A 91 -7.64 10.30 2.01
CA PHE A 91 -7.86 11.08 0.79
C PHE A 91 -6.70 10.93 -0.22
N PRO A 92 -6.91 11.22 -1.51
CA PRO A 92 -5.83 11.27 -2.50
C PRO A 92 -4.97 12.52 -2.31
N LEU A 93 -3.66 12.41 -2.49
CA LEU A 93 -2.70 13.53 -2.44
C LEU A 93 -2.58 14.32 -3.75
N GLY A 94 -3.26 13.88 -4.82
CA GLY A 94 -3.12 14.50 -6.14
C GLY A 94 -1.65 14.57 -6.61
N GLN A 95 -1.29 15.68 -7.25
CA GLN A 95 0.09 16.00 -7.61
C GLN A 95 0.87 16.45 -6.38
N ILE A 96 1.93 15.72 -6.03
CA ILE A 96 2.82 16.11 -4.93
C ILE A 96 3.88 17.07 -5.47
N VAL A 97 3.96 18.24 -4.85
CA VAL A 97 4.97 19.26 -5.13
C VAL A 97 5.61 19.70 -3.81
N MET A 98 6.73 20.41 -3.89
CA MET A 98 7.34 21.05 -2.74
C MET A 98 7.99 22.36 -3.15
N THR A 99 8.14 23.29 -2.21
CA THR A 99 8.88 24.53 -2.43
C THR A 99 10.34 24.24 -2.73
N ARG A 100 11.02 25.22 -3.33
CA ARG A 100 12.43 25.10 -3.66
C ARG A 100 13.28 24.81 -2.43
N GLY A 101 13.06 25.49 -1.31
CA GLY A 101 13.82 25.27 -0.09
C GLY A 101 13.69 23.83 0.43
N VAL A 102 12.48 23.28 0.43
CA VAL A 102 12.25 21.88 0.82
C VAL A 102 12.92 20.92 -0.17
N ASN A 103 12.78 21.16 -1.48
CA ASN A 103 13.40 20.31 -2.50
C ASN A 103 14.93 20.27 -2.37
N ASP A 104 15.55 21.44 -2.20
CA ASP A 104 17.00 21.55 -2.08
C ASP A 104 17.50 20.77 -0.84
N LEU A 105 16.82 20.91 0.30
CA LEU A 105 17.19 20.16 1.51
C LEU A 105 16.90 18.66 1.41
N VAL A 106 15.82 18.25 0.73
CA VAL A 106 15.54 16.82 0.45
C VAL A 106 16.65 16.21 -0.40
N ALA A 107 17.19 16.95 -1.37
CA ALA A 107 18.27 16.48 -2.23
C ALA A 107 19.60 16.32 -1.47
N GLU A 108 19.87 17.21 -0.50
CA GLU A 108 21.14 17.25 0.23
C GLU A 108 21.13 16.39 1.50
N ASN A 109 19.96 16.14 2.12
CA ASN A 109 19.85 15.48 3.41
C ASN A 109 18.91 14.26 3.38
N THR A 110 19.50 13.06 3.44
CA THR A 110 18.76 11.78 3.42
C THR A 110 17.81 11.60 4.61
N GLU A 111 18.16 12.10 5.80
CA GLU A 111 17.26 12.00 6.95
C GLU A 111 16.05 12.91 6.78
N PHE A 112 16.27 14.13 6.28
CA PHE A 112 15.18 15.04 5.94
C PHE A 112 14.27 14.47 4.85
N ALA A 113 14.83 13.88 3.80
CA ALA A 113 14.05 13.20 2.76
C ALA A 113 13.14 12.09 3.33
N LYS A 114 13.68 11.25 4.22
CA LYS A 114 12.88 10.20 4.90
C LYS A 114 11.78 10.81 5.76
N PHE A 115 12.08 11.87 6.50
CA PHE A 115 11.12 12.60 7.31
C PHE A 115 9.99 13.18 6.46
N THR A 116 10.30 13.85 5.35
CA THR A 116 9.29 14.40 4.42
C THR A 116 8.37 13.32 3.85
N ILE A 117 8.93 12.18 3.42
CA ILE A 117 8.14 11.05 2.88
C ILE A 117 7.21 10.48 3.96
N GLU A 118 7.69 10.35 5.19
CA GLU A 118 6.88 9.85 6.29
C GLU A 118 5.76 10.83 6.68
N SER A 119 6.08 12.13 6.73
CA SER A 119 5.08 13.19 6.93
C SER A 119 3.99 13.20 5.85
N LEU A 120 4.33 12.97 4.57
CA LEU A 120 3.33 12.83 3.50
C LEU A 120 2.41 11.61 3.72
N ARG A 121 2.95 10.48 4.20
CA ARG A 121 2.14 9.29 4.52
C ARG A 121 1.20 9.55 5.69
N ARG A 122 1.72 10.19 6.74
CA ARG A 122 0.92 10.61 7.91
C ARG A 122 -0.20 11.56 7.50
N HIS A 123 0.10 12.55 6.67
CA HIS A 123 -0.90 13.50 6.15
C HIS A 123 -2.01 12.76 5.39
N ALA A 124 -1.64 11.86 4.47
CA ALA A 124 -2.60 11.06 3.72
C ALA A 124 -3.47 10.16 4.63
N GLY A 125 -2.92 9.67 5.75
CA GLY A 125 -3.66 8.89 6.75
C GLY A 125 -4.53 9.71 7.70
N GLY A 126 -4.50 11.05 7.59
CA GLY A 126 -5.20 11.95 8.50
C GLY A 126 -4.54 12.11 9.87
N ASP A 127 -3.25 11.78 9.99
CA ASP A 127 -2.45 12.23 11.11
C ASP A 127 -1.98 13.66 10.83
N TRP A 128 -2.62 14.61 11.50
CA TRP A 128 -2.39 16.05 11.32
C TRP A 128 -1.13 16.59 12.02
N GLY A 129 -0.35 15.71 12.66
CA GLY A 129 0.94 16.03 13.27
C GLY A 129 0.85 17.03 14.43
N ASP A 130 1.71 18.04 14.40
CA ASP A 130 1.97 19.01 15.47
C ASP A 130 1.05 20.25 15.40
N LEU A 131 -0.16 20.07 14.87
CA LEU A 131 -1.21 21.07 14.88
C LEU A 131 -1.95 21.13 16.22
N GLY A 132 -2.52 22.30 16.52
CA GLY A 132 -3.39 22.50 17.68
C GLY A 132 -4.69 21.70 17.54
N PRO A 133 -5.40 21.41 18.66
CA PRO A 133 -6.63 20.63 18.62
C PRO A 133 -7.72 21.22 17.72
N GLU A 134 -7.76 22.54 17.56
CA GLU A 134 -8.76 23.22 16.74
C GLU A 134 -8.52 22.98 15.25
N ASP A 135 -7.28 23.16 14.79
CA ASP A 135 -6.88 22.90 13.40
C ASP A 135 -7.06 21.42 13.03
N LYS A 136 -6.79 20.50 13.97
CA LYS A 136 -7.05 19.07 13.77
C LYS A 136 -8.53 18.80 13.56
N ARG A 137 -9.42 19.44 14.33
CA ARG A 137 -10.87 19.33 14.13
C ARG A 137 -11.29 19.93 12.79
N GLU A 138 -10.71 21.05 12.40
CA GLU A 138 -10.98 21.69 11.11
C GLU A 138 -10.60 20.77 9.94
N ASN A 139 -9.48 20.06 10.01
CA ASN A 139 -9.13 19.06 8.99
C ASN A 139 -10.15 17.92 8.91
N GLU A 140 -10.58 17.35 10.05
CA GLU A 140 -11.60 16.29 10.05
C GLU A 140 -12.93 16.80 9.48
N TYR A 141 -13.30 18.04 9.77
CA TYR A 141 -14.47 18.70 9.20
C TYR A 141 -14.32 18.90 7.68
N SER A 142 -13.13 19.30 7.24
CA SER A 142 -12.75 19.62 5.86
C SER A 142 -12.65 18.39 4.95
N LEU A 143 -12.33 17.22 5.49
CA LEU A 143 -12.19 15.97 4.74
C LEU A 143 -13.42 15.66 3.87
N THR A 144 -14.62 15.86 4.42
CA THR A 144 -15.90 15.53 3.76
C THR A 144 -16.50 16.71 2.98
N ARG A 145 -15.89 17.89 3.06
CA ARG A 145 -16.44 19.15 2.53
C ARG A 145 -15.59 19.78 1.44
N HIS A 146 -14.58 19.06 0.97
CA HIS A 146 -13.65 19.55 -0.06
C HIS A 146 -13.06 20.92 0.30
N LEU A 147 -12.71 21.12 1.57
CA LEU A 147 -11.95 22.27 2.03
C LEU A 147 -10.46 21.89 2.13
N ARG A 148 -9.59 22.89 2.10
CA ARG A 148 -8.13 22.69 2.19
C ARG A 148 -7.75 21.96 3.48
N LEU A 149 -6.77 21.08 3.40
CA LEU A 149 -6.19 20.39 4.54
C LEU A 149 -4.80 20.94 4.83
N LEU A 150 -4.41 20.98 6.11
CA LEU A 150 -3.08 21.37 6.55
C LEU A 150 -2.56 20.34 7.55
N SER A 151 -1.31 19.91 7.44
CA SER A 151 -0.58 19.25 8.51
C SER A 151 0.69 20.01 8.83
N ALA A 152 1.17 19.90 10.06
CA ALA A 152 2.49 20.36 10.46
C ALA A 152 3.27 19.21 11.09
N TYR A 153 4.57 19.10 10.79
CA TYR A 153 5.41 18.07 11.38
C TYR A 153 6.75 18.64 11.81
N GLU A 154 7.21 18.22 12.98
CA GLU A 154 8.46 18.64 13.59
C GLU A 154 9.22 17.42 14.12
N LYS A 155 10.53 17.38 13.83
CA LYS A 155 11.43 16.33 14.33
C LYS A 155 12.83 16.92 14.50
N PRO A 156 13.15 17.55 15.65
CA PRO A 156 14.48 18.10 15.88
C PRO A 156 15.57 17.02 15.71
N PRO A 157 16.71 17.32 15.08
CA PRO A 157 17.17 18.66 14.66
C PRO A 157 16.70 19.09 13.25
N LEU A 158 15.80 18.36 12.60
CA LEU A 158 15.31 18.70 11.27
C LEU A 158 14.36 19.92 11.32
N PRO A 159 14.34 20.75 10.27
CA PRO A 159 13.40 21.87 10.19
C PRO A 159 11.96 21.37 10.09
N LYS A 160 11.06 22.13 10.72
CA LYS A 160 9.62 21.92 10.65
C LYS A 160 9.12 22.08 9.23
N ILE A 161 8.18 21.24 8.82
CA ILE A 161 7.49 21.35 7.52
C ILE A 161 5.99 21.45 7.70
N TRP A 162 5.35 22.12 6.76
CA TRP A 162 3.91 22.09 6.54
C TRP A 162 3.60 21.29 5.28
N ILE A 163 2.44 20.63 5.28
CA ILE A 163 1.90 19.91 4.13
C ILE A 163 0.47 20.40 3.93
N ILE A 164 0.19 20.96 2.75
CA ILE A 164 -1.10 21.53 2.41
C ILE A 164 -1.68 20.75 1.23
N THR A 165 -2.92 20.28 1.36
CA THR A 165 -3.65 19.69 0.24
C THR A 165 -4.83 20.57 -0.13
N GLU A 166 -4.92 20.95 -1.41
CA GLU A 166 -5.97 21.82 -1.91
C GLU A 166 -7.37 21.22 -1.74
N ALA A 167 -8.38 22.10 -1.75
CA ALA A 167 -9.80 21.78 -1.57
C ALA A 167 -10.29 20.61 -2.44
N ASP A 168 -9.90 20.62 -3.71
CA ASP A 168 -10.23 19.61 -4.72
C ASP A 168 -9.31 18.37 -4.70
N ARG A 169 -8.35 18.33 -3.78
CA ARG A 169 -7.32 17.27 -3.66
C ARG A 169 -6.45 17.11 -4.91
N SER A 170 -6.37 18.14 -5.77
CA SER A 170 -5.58 18.08 -7.00
C SER A 170 -4.08 18.20 -6.75
N VAL A 171 -3.67 18.93 -5.71
CA VAL A 171 -2.27 19.21 -5.39
C VAL A 171 -2.03 19.12 -3.88
N THR A 172 -0.93 18.48 -3.51
CA THR A 172 -0.36 18.51 -2.16
C THR A 172 1.02 19.18 -2.21
N THR A 173 1.19 20.27 -1.48
CA THR A 173 2.44 21.03 -1.40
C THR A 173 3.11 20.84 -0.04
N THR A 174 4.39 20.45 -0.04
CA THR A 174 5.26 20.50 1.15
C THR A 174 6.08 21.79 1.14
N LEU A 175 6.12 22.50 2.26
CA LEU A 175 6.80 23.79 2.37
C LEU A 175 7.33 24.03 3.79
N PHE A 176 8.31 24.90 3.94
CA PHE A 176 8.66 25.42 5.27
C PHE A 176 7.63 26.45 5.74
N PRO A 177 7.38 26.60 7.05
CA PRO A 177 6.47 27.61 7.58
C PRO A 177 6.80 29.04 7.15
N SER A 178 8.07 29.35 6.89
CA SER A 178 8.53 30.66 6.43
C SER A 178 8.32 30.93 4.94
N GLU A 179 7.91 29.93 4.16
CA GLU A 179 7.64 30.04 2.72
C GLU A 179 6.14 30.17 2.41
N TYR A 180 5.29 30.19 3.44
CA TYR A 180 3.85 30.42 3.37
C TYR A 180 3.52 31.87 3.77
#